data_AF-A0A1H9N224-F1
#
_entry.id   AF-A0A1H9N224-F1
#
_cell.length_a   1.000
_cell.length_b   1.000
_cell.length_c   1.000
_cell.angle_alpha   90.00
_cell.angle_beta   90.00
_cell.angle_gamma   90.00
#
_symmetry.space_group_name_H-M   'P 1'
#
loop_
_entity.id
_entity.type
_entity.pdbx_description
1 polymer ?
#
loop_
_entity_poly.entity_id
_entity_poly.type
_entity_poly.pdbx_seq_one_letter_code
_entity_poly.pdbx_strand_id
1 'polypeptide(L)'
;MCSSLDCLSPLVQAISEQLQEEPTERTREKYRLDDEYFKRIAAIEFAVKYDDGKDPRGFSESDVVLLGVSRTSKTPVSIYLAHKGYKASNLPLIPEVPLPKELYQVDAKKLIGLMVNPITIMKFRQSRLDALGMGPEVSYIEMDRIKEELRYQREVFCELGAKVIDVNHMSIEETAQKIIEHIEEQ
;
A
#
# COMPACT_ATOMS: atom_id res chain seq x y z
N MET A 1 18.65 -30.09 24.08
CA MET A 1 17.31 -30.49 23.62
C MET A 1 16.59 -29.23 23.18
N CYS A 2 16.21 -29.14 21.91
CA CYS A 2 15.41 -28.01 21.40
C CYS A 2 13.94 -28.42 21.54
N SER A 3 13.19 -27.77 22.41
CA SER A 3 11.75 -27.98 22.58
C SER A 3 11.01 -27.34 21.40
N SER A 4 10.38 -28.14 20.54
CA SER A 4 9.43 -27.64 19.54
C SER A 4 8.04 -27.51 20.16
N LEU A 5 7.39 -26.36 19.96
CA LEU A 5 6.00 -26.11 20.36
C LEU A 5 5.13 -26.17 19.12
N ASP A 6 4.17 -27.08 19.09
CA ASP A 6 3.19 -27.19 18.01
C ASP A 6 1.93 -26.40 18.37
N CYS A 7 1.77 -25.24 17.72
CA CYS A 7 0.63 -24.34 17.95
C CYS A 7 -0.60 -24.69 17.10
N LEU A 8 -0.46 -25.53 16.07
CA LEU A 8 -1.50 -25.73 15.06
C LEU A 8 -2.27 -27.03 15.27
N SER A 9 -1.60 -28.12 15.66
CA SER A 9 -2.26 -29.41 15.86
C SER A 9 -3.43 -29.39 16.85
N PRO A 10 -3.36 -28.69 18.00
CA PRO A 10 -4.51 -28.58 18.90
C PRO A 10 -5.73 -27.89 18.27
N LEU A 11 -5.49 -26.90 17.41
CA LEU A 11 -6.56 -26.16 16.71
C LEU A 11 -7.19 -27.04 15.62
N VAL A 12 -6.36 -27.72 14.82
CA VAL A 12 -6.83 -28.63 13.75
C VAL A 12 -7.68 -29.74 14.34
N GLN A 13 -7.27 -30.31 15.47
CA GLN A 13 -8.01 -31.35 16.17
C GLN A 13 -9.37 -30.86 16.68
N ALA A 14 -9.42 -29.67 17.29
CA ALA A 14 -10.68 -29.09 17.76
C ALA A 14 -11.67 -28.84 16.61
N ILE A 15 -11.18 -28.41 15.44
CA ILE A 15 -12.01 -28.23 14.24
C ILE A 15 -12.52 -29.57 13.71
N SER A 16 -11.65 -30.59 13.65
CA SER A 16 -11.99 -31.94 13.21
C SER A 16 -13.07 -32.59 14.09
N GLU A 17 -12.93 -32.48 15.41
CA GLU A 17 -13.91 -32.98 16.38
C GLU A 17 -15.28 -32.29 16.21
N GLN A 18 -15.29 -30.99 15.94
CA GLN A 18 -16.51 -30.21 15.76
C GLN A 18 -17.21 -30.54 14.42
N LEU A 19 -16.44 -30.77 13.37
CA LEU A 19 -16.96 -31.07 12.02
C LEU A 19 -17.22 -32.56 11.79
N GLN A 20 -16.74 -33.43 12.68
CA GLN A 20 -16.70 -34.89 12.50
C GLN A 20 -16.04 -35.33 11.19
N GLU A 21 -15.06 -34.55 10.73
CA GLU A 21 -14.29 -34.83 9.52
C GLU A 21 -12.81 -35.03 9.89
N GLU A 22 -12.20 -36.08 9.34
CA GLU A 22 -10.77 -36.36 9.54
C GLU A 22 -9.91 -35.32 8.80
N PRO A 23 -8.82 -34.82 9.43
CA PRO A 23 -7.86 -33.94 8.75
C PRO A 23 -7.29 -34.65 7.52
N THR A 24 -7.45 -34.04 6.35
CA THR A 24 -7.06 -34.70 5.11
C THR A 24 -5.58 -34.45 4.79
N GLU A 25 -4.73 -35.47 4.86
CA GLU A 25 -3.33 -35.43 4.39
C GLU A 25 -3.20 -35.67 2.88
N ARG A 26 -3.93 -34.91 2.04
CA ARG A 26 -3.80 -35.07 0.59
C ARG A 26 -2.58 -34.32 0.06
N THR A 27 -1.46 -35.05 -0.07
CA THR A 27 -0.37 -34.65 -0.96
C THR A 27 -0.77 -34.96 -2.40
N ARG A 28 -0.94 -33.91 -3.23
CA ARG A 28 -1.31 -33.91 -4.66
C ARG A 28 -2.74 -34.35 -5.01
N GLU A 29 -3.64 -33.40 -4.94
CA GLU A 29 -4.52 -33.12 -6.07
C GLU A 29 -4.09 -31.77 -6.64
N LYS A 30 -4.07 -31.62 -7.97
CA LYS A 30 -3.95 -30.32 -8.63
C LYS A 30 -5.26 -29.55 -8.35
N TYR A 31 -5.48 -29.20 -7.10
CA TYR A 31 -6.60 -28.39 -6.68
C TYR A 31 -6.48 -27.07 -7.42
N ARG A 32 -7.49 -26.73 -8.23
CA ARG A 32 -7.99 -25.37 -8.42
C ARG A 32 -7.00 -24.30 -7.92
N LEU A 33 -5.90 -24.11 -8.66
CA LEU A 33 -5.00 -22.98 -8.44
C LEU A 33 -5.80 -21.81 -8.98
N ASP A 34 -6.61 -21.33 -8.05
CA ASP A 34 -7.78 -20.50 -8.19
C ASP A 34 -7.42 -19.23 -8.96
N ASP A 35 -8.29 -18.74 -9.83
CA ASP A 35 -8.06 -17.49 -10.56
C ASP A 35 -7.71 -16.35 -9.59
N GLU A 36 -8.20 -16.43 -8.34
CA GLU A 36 -7.85 -15.55 -7.25
C GLU A 36 -6.37 -15.60 -6.83
N TYR A 37 -5.75 -16.79 -6.77
CA TYR A 37 -4.32 -16.92 -6.48
C TYR A 37 -3.49 -16.25 -7.57
N PHE A 38 -3.77 -16.55 -8.84
CA PHE A 38 -3.06 -15.92 -9.97
C PHE A 38 -3.32 -14.42 -10.05
N LYS A 39 -4.54 -13.96 -9.74
CA LYS A 39 -4.87 -12.54 -9.61
C LYS A 39 -4.03 -11.85 -8.54
N ARG A 40 -3.87 -12.46 -7.36
CA ARG A 40 -3.03 -11.93 -6.27
C ARG A 40 -1.55 -11.88 -6.68
N ILE A 41 -1.02 -12.93 -7.31
CA ILE A 41 0.36 -12.92 -7.80
C ILE A 41 0.57 -11.80 -8.83
N ALA A 42 -0.33 -11.68 -9.81
CA ALA A 42 -0.26 -10.62 -10.81
C ALA A 42 -0.35 -9.21 -10.18
N ALA A 43 -1.18 -9.03 -9.15
CA ALA A 43 -1.28 -7.77 -8.42
C ALA A 43 0.00 -7.44 -7.64
N ILE A 44 0.64 -8.44 -7.01
CA ILE A 44 1.91 -8.25 -6.29
C ILE A 44 3.04 -7.89 -7.25
N GLU A 45 3.17 -8.61 -8.37
CA GLU A 45 4.15 -8.28 -9.41
C GLU A 45 3.95 -6.87 -9.96
N PHE A 46 2.69 -6.48 -10.16
CA PHE A 46 2.32 -5.14 -10.58
C PHE A 46 2.73 -4.07 -9.57
N ALA A 47 2.38 -4.24 -8.29
CA ALA A 47 2.69 -3.28 -7.25
C ALA A 47 4.20 -3.11 -7.04
N VAL A 48 4.96 -4.19 -7.10
CA VAL A 48 6.43 -4.13 -7.05
C VAL A 48 7.01 -3.40 -8.26
N LYS A 49 6.46 -3.64 -9.45
CA LYS A 49 6.93 -2.99 -10.69
C LYS A 49 6.64 -1.48 -10.71
N TYR A 50 5.52 -1.04 -10.15
CA TYR A 50 5.05 0.36 -10.24
C TYR A 50 5.04 1.10 -8.88
N ASP A 51 5.87 0.67 -7.92
CA ASP A 51 5.99 1.29 -6.58
C ASP A 51 6.61 2.70 -6.59
N ASP A 52 7.37 3.05 -7.62
CA ASP A 52 8.09 4.33 -7.69
C ASP A 52 7.48 5.35 -8.67
N GLY A 53 6.42 4.97 -9.38
CA GLY A 53 5.69 5.85 -10.31
C GLY A 53 6.47 6.27 -11.56
N LYS A 54 7.60 5.61 -11.89
CA LYS A 54 8.43 5.99 -13.04
C LYS A 54 7.88 5.58 -14.40
N ASP A 55 7.06 4.53 -14.45
CA ASP A 55 6.47 4.03 -15.68
C ASP A 55 4.98 4.40 -15.73
N PRO A 56 4.59 5.42 -16.54
CA PRO A 56 3.23 5.95 -16.57
C PRO A 56 2.16 4.94 -17.00
N ARG A 57 2.56 3.85 -17.68
CA ARG A 57 1.64 2.76 -18.05
C ARG A 57 0.96 2.14 -16.84
N GLY A 58 1.67 2.11 -15.70
CA GLY A 58 1.14 1.63 -14.44
C GLY A 58 -0.15 2.33 -14.03
N PHE A 59 -0.31 3.64 -14.27
CA PHE A 59 -1.51 4.36 -13.84
C PHE A 59 -2.76 3.89 -14.57
N SER A 60 -2.65 3.63 -15.87
CA SER A 60 -3.78 3.19 -16.70
C SER A 60 -4.27 1.78 -16.36
N GLU A 61 -3.35 0.89 -15.99
CA GLU A 61 -3.63 -0.52 -15.67
C GLU A 61 -3.95 -0.77 -14.18
N SER A 62 -3.87 0.27 -13.35
CA SER A 62 -4.11 0.17 -11.92
C SER A 62 -5.59 0.07 -11.58
N ASP A 63 -5.89 -0.71 -10.56
CA ASP A 63 -7.15 -0.65 -9.83
C ASP A 63 -7.17 0.59 -8.93
N VAL A 64 -6.00 0.97 -8.40
CA VAL A 64 -5.81 2.12 -7.51
C VAL A 64 -4.44 2.77 -7.69
N VAL A 65 -4.40 4.10 -7.67
CA VAL A 65 -3.17 4.89 -7.70
C VAL A 65 -3.04 5.67 -6.39
N LEU A 66 -2.00 5.36 -5.61
CA LEU A 66 -1.73 6.05 -4.34
C LEU A 66 -0.83 7.26 -4.58
N LEU A 67 -1.33 8.44 -4.18
CA LEU A 67 -0.67 9.73 -4.32
C LEU A 67 -0.21 10.22 -2.95
N GLY A 68 0.98 10.81 -2.87
CA GLY A 68 1.41 11.53 -1.68
C GLY A 68 2.91 11.74 -1.57
N VAL A 69 3.32 12.60 -0.65
CA VAL A 69 4.73 12.90 -0.36
C VAL A 69 5.48 11.68 0.20
N SER A 70 6.80 11.73 0.25
CA SER A 70 7.59 10.67 0.87
C SER A 70 7.14 10.40 2.31
N ARG A 71 7.17 9.13 2.73
CA ARG A 71 6.81 8.65 4.10
C ARG A 71 5.32 8.74 4.46
N THR A 72 4.42 8.65 3.48
CA THR A 72 2.97 8.51 3.69
C THR A 72 2.45 7.06 3.60
N SER A 73 3.31 6.07 3.88
CA SER A 73 2.95 4.63 3.88
C SER A 73 2.44 4.05 2.55
N LYS A 74 2.62 4.73 1.41
CA LYS A 74 2.23 4.23 0.07
C LYS A 74 2.73 2.82 -0.22
N THR A 75 4.04 2.56 -0.10
CA THR A 75 4.63 1.24 -0.42
C THR A 75 4.03 0.12 0.43
N PRO A 76 4.02 0.19 1.79
CA PRO A 76 3.37 -0.86 2.59
C PRO A 76 1.88 -1.06 2.26
N VAL A 77 1.13 0.02 2.04
CA VAL A 77 -0.31 -0.05 1.71
C VAL A 77 -0.53 -0.68 0.33
N SER A 78 0.25 -0.29 -0.69
CA SER A 78 0.15 -0.84 -2.05
C SER A 78 0.46 -2.35 -2.08
N ILE A 79 1.46 -2.81 -1.32
CA ILE A 79 1.77 -4.23 -1.22
C ILE A 79 0.65 -4.99 -0.48
N TYR A 80 0.07 -4.39 0.57
CA TYR A 80 -1.07 -4.99 1.25
C TYR A 80 -2.30 -5.11 0.33
N LEU A 81 -2.62 -4.07 -0.42
CA LEU A 81 -3.67 -4.08 -1.44
C LEU A 81 -3.42 -5.16 -2.51
N ALA A 82 -2.17 -5.33 -2.92
CA ALA A 82 -1.79 -6.38 -3.86
C ALA A 82 -1.99 -7.79 -3.29
N HIS A 83 -1.71 -8.01 -1.99
CA HIS A 83 -2.06 -9.26 -1.31
C HIS A 83 -3.57 -9.54 -1.27
N LYS A 84 -4.40 -8.48 -1.33
CA LYS A 84 -5.86 -8.57 -1.49
C LYS A 84 -6.30 -8.71 -2.96
N GLY A 85 -5.37 -8.72 -3.90
CA GLY A 85 -5.63 -8.91 -5.33
C GLY A 85 -5.85 -7.62 -6.12
N TYR A 86 -5.52 -6.46 -5.57
CA TYR A 86 -5.66 -5.16 -6.23
C TYR A 86 -4.33 -4.69 -6.84
N LYS A 87 -4.34 -4.33 -8.13
CA LYS A 87 -3.21 -3.70 -8.81
C LYS A 87 -3.05 -2.25 -8.33
N ALA A 88 -2.21 -2.05 -7.33
CA ALA A 88 -1.87 -0.73 -6.81
C ALA A 88 -0.60 -0.19 -7.47
N SER A 89 -0.60 1.07 -7.89
CA SER A 89 0.61 1.82 -8.24
C SER A 89 0.76 3.04 -7.35
N ASN A 90 1.99 3.54 -7.23
CA ASN A 90 2.31 4.66 -6.36
C ASN A 90 2.90 5.81 -7.18
N LEU A 91 2.45 7.04 -6.93
CA LEU A 91 3.09 8.24 -7.46
C LEU A 91 3.59 9.10 -6.29
N PRO A 92 4.92 9.22 -6.09
CA PRO A 92 5.46 10.18 -5.15
C PRO A 92 5.22 11.60 -5.65
N LEU A 93 4.68 12.46 -4.77
CA LEU A 93 4.49 13.88 -5.07
C LEU A 93 5.71 14.67 -4.59
N ILE A 94 6.37 15.35 -5.54
CA ILE A 94 7.55 16.18 -5.32
C ILE A 94 7.30 17.49 -6.08
N PRO A 95 7.31 18.67 -5.42
CA PRO A 95 6.97 19.95 -6.07
C PRO A 95 7.76 20.27 -7.34
N GLU A 96 9.03 19.83 -7.40
CA GLU A 96 9.94 20.09 -8.53
C GLU A 96 9.72 19.14 -9.72
N VAL A 97 8.94 18.07 -9.52
CA VAL A 97 8.72 17.05 -10.55
C VAL A 97 7.32 17.23 -11.13
N PRO A 98 7.19 17.49 -12.45
CA PRO A 98 5.89 17.65 -13.09
C PRO A 98 5.11 16.33 -13.05
N LEU A 99 3.79 16.44 -12.91
CA LEU A 99 2.91 15.27 -12.94
C LEU A 99 2.87 14.63 -14.33
N PRO A 100 2.90 13.28 -14.42
CA PRO A 100 2.69 12.57 -15.68
C PRO A 100 1.32 12.92 -16.29
N LYS A 101 1.27 13.11 -17.62
CA LYS A 101 0.02 13.48 -18.32
C LYS A 101 -1.03 12.37 -18.27
N GLU A 102 -0.56 11.13 -18.19
CA GLU A 102 -1.36 9.92 -18.09
C GLU A 102 -2.21 9.92 -16.82
N LEU A 103 -1.76 10.59 -15.76
CA LEU A 103 -2.50 10.68 -14.50
C LEU A 103 -3.85 11.37 -14.67
N TYR A 104 -3.94 12.37 -15.55
CA TYR A 104 -5.18 13.10 -15.86
C TYR A 104 -6.17 12.28 -16.70
N GLN A 105 -5.74 11.13 -17.21
CA GLN A 105 -6.59 10.21 -17.98
C GLN A 105 -7.13 9.08 -17.08
N VAL A 106 -6.63 8.96 -15.85
CA VAL A 106 -7.12 8.00 -14.86
C VAL A 106 -8.44 8.50 -14.30
N ASP A 107 -9.39 7.59 -14.11
CA ASP A 107 -10.62 7.89 -13.38
C ASP A 107 -10.29 8.39 -11.97
N ALA A 108 -10.78 9.58 -11.61
CA ALA A 108 -10.56 10.19 -10.31
C ALA A 108 -10.94 9.27 -9.14
N LYS A 109 -11.90 8.36 -9.33
CA LYS A 109 -12.31 7.35 -8.33
C LYS A 109 -11.18 6.38 -7.95
N LYS A 110 -10.21 6.17 -8.84
CA LYS A 110 -9.04 5.31 -8.59
C LYS A 110 -7.89 6.08 -7.92
N LEU A 111 -7.95 7.40 -7.86
CA LEU A 111 -6.89 8.24 -7.32
C LEU A 111 -7.10 8.45 -5.82
N ILE A 112 -6.17 7.91 -5.02
CA ILE A 112 -6.22 8.02 -3.55
C ILE A 112 -5.05 8.84 -3.04
N GLY A 113 -5.35 9.99 -2.44
CA GLY A 113 -4.37 10.81 -1.74
C GLY A 113 -4.17 10.38 -0.29
N LEU A 114 -2.96 9.94 0.08
CA LEU A 114 -2.61 9.64 1.47
C LEU A 114 -2.06 10.89 2.16
N MET A 115 -2.71 11.32 3.24
CA MET A 115 -2.35 12.49 4.01
C MET A 115 -1.82 12.12 5.41
N VAL A 116 -0.70 12.72 5.77
CA VAL A 116 -0.05 12.57 7.08
C VAL A 116 0.31 13.96 7.59
N ASN A 117 0.27 14.14 8.91
CA ASN A 117 0.63 15.40 9.52
C ASN A 117 2.16 15.65 9.39
N PRO A 118 2.59 16.93 9.34
CA PRO A 118 4.00 17.28 9.13
C PRO A 118 4.96 16.69 10.19
N ILE A 119 4.52 16.64 11.45
CA ILE A 119 5.34 16.19 12.58
C ILE A 119 5.65 14.69 12.43
N THR A 120 4.66 13.89 12.03
CA THR A 120 4.81 12.46 11.80
C THR A 120 5.74 12.20 10.61
N ILE A 121 5.61 12.96 9.50
CA ILE A 121 6.52 12.85 8.36
C ILE A 121 7.96 13.13 8.77
N MET A 122 8.20 14.23 9.50
CA MET A 122 9.52 14.59 10.00
C MET A 122 10.14 13.44 10.81
N LYS A 123 9.38 12.87 11.75
CA LYS A 123 9.83 11.70 12.55
C LYS A 123 10.19 10.51 11.67
N PHE A 124 9.36 10.16 10.70
CA PHE A 124 9.65 9.04 9.78
C PHE A 124 10.85 9.30 8.88
N ARG A 125 11.08 10.54 8.46
CA ARG A 125 12.25 10.94 7.68
C ARG A 125 13.53 10.85 8.53
N GLN A 126 13.49 11.35 9.77
CA GLN A 126 14.60 11.23 10.72
C GLN A 126 14.97 9.76 10.96
N SER A 127 13.99 8.91 11.31
CA SER A 127 14.26 7.49 11.56
C SER A 127 14.85 6.77 10.33
N ARG A 128 14.49 7.19 9.11
CA ARG A 128 15.10 6.62 7.89
C ARG A 128 16.57 7.01 7.76
N LEU A 129 16.90 8.27 8.01
CA LEU A 129 18.28 8.76 7.92
C LEU A 129 19.16 8.07 8.95
N ASP A 130 18.67 7.95 10.19
CA ASP A 130 19.35 7.24 11.27
C ASP A 130 19.64 5.77 10.88
N ALA A 131 18.64 5.08 10.30
CA ALA A 131 18.78 3.70 9.85
C ALA A 131 19.78 3.52 8.69
N LEU A 132 20.02 4.56 7.89
CA LEU A 132 20.98 4.55 6.79
C LEU A 132 22.38 5.00 7.22
N GLY A 133 22.58 5.37 8.49
CA GLY A 133 23.84 5.95 8.98
C GLY A 133 24.19 7.27 8.31
N MET A 134 23.21 7.95 7.71
CA MET A 134 23.39 9.25 7.07
C MET A 134 23.11 10.35 8.08
N GLY A 135 23.97 11.37 8.12
CA GLY A 135 23.69 12.59 8.89
C GLY A 135 22.44 13.30 8.35
N PRO A 136 21.82 14.21 9.13
CA PRO A 136 20.61 14.89 8.71
C PRO A 136 20.84 15.65 7.40
N GLU A 137 20.19 15.23 6.33
CA GLU A 137 20.03 16.07 5.15
C GLU A 137 19.04 17.17 5.52
N VAL A 138 19.57 18.33 5.93
CA VAL A 138 18.82 19.38 6.66
C VAL A 138 17.52 19.73 5.94
N SER A 139 17.56 19.91 4.62
CA SER A 139 16.39 20.23 3.80
C SER A 139 15.31 19.13 3.78
N TYR A 140 15.69 17.84 3.88
CA TYR A 140 14.72 16.73 3.83
C TYR A 140 13.87 16.64 5.10
N ILE A 141 14.41 17.04 6.25
CA ILE A 141 13.72 17.02 7.55
C ILE A 141 13.20 18.40 8.00
N GLU A 142 13.51 19.45 7.25
CA GLU A 142 13.06 20.81 7.55
C GLU A 142 11.54 20.93 7.52
N MET A 143 10.97 21.49 8.58
CA MET A 143 9.52 21.62 8.74
C MET A 143 8.90 22.50 7.65
N ASP A 144 9.60 23.56 7.22
CA ASP A 144 9.09 24.45 6.18
C ASP A 144 9.06 23.77 4.81
N ARG A 145 10.05 22.92 4.52
CA ARG A 145 10.06 22.07 3.33
C ARG A 145 8.91 21.07 3.34
N ILE A 146 8.68 20.38 4.47
CA ILE A 146 7.55 19.43 4.61
C ILE A 146 6.20 20.16 4.42
N LYS A 147 6.04 21.36 4.96
CA LYS A 147 4.81 22.17 4.77
C LYS A 147 4.61 22.57 3.31
N GLU A 148 5.67 22.93 2.60
CA GLU A 148 5.63 23.23 1.17
C GLU A 148 5.17 22.00 0.36
N GLU A 149 5.80 20.85 0.58
CA GLU A 149 5.41 19.60 -0.09
C GLU A 149 3.94 19.23 0.18
N LEU A 150 3.48 19.38 1.44
CA LEU A 150 2.10 19.10 1.80
C LEU A 150 1.10 20.11 1.21
N ARG A 151 1.52 21.35 0.97
CA ARG A 151 0.70 22.35 0.26
C ARG A 151 0.55 21.95 -1.21
N TYR A 152 1.65 21.65 -1.88
CA TYR A 152 1.64 21.12 -3.25
C TYR A 152 0.78 19.87 -3.37
N GLN A 153 0.94 18.91 -2.45
CA GLN A 153 0.13 17.69 -2.41
C GLN A 153 -1.39 17.99 -2.36
N ARG A 154 -1.81 18.97 -1.55
CA ARG A 154 -3.24 19.36 -1.46
C ARG A 154 -3.77 19.96 -2.75
N GLU A 155 -2.97 20.78 -3.41
CA GLU A 155 -3.31 21.38 -4.70
C GLU A 155 -3.52 20.27 -5.75
N VAL A 156 -2.58 19.33 -5.83
CA VAL A 156 -2.66 18.16 -6.73
C VAL A 156 -3.89 17.29 -6.44
N PHE A 157 -4.20 17.02 -5.17
CA PHE A 157 -5.39 16.23 -4.82
C PHE A 157 -6.68 16.92 -5.27
N CYS A 158 -6.75 18.23 -5.11
CA CYS A 158 -7.92 19.02 -5.53
C CYS A 158 -8.04 19.07 -7.06
N GLU A 159 -6.93 19.30 -7.76
CA GLU A 159 -6.87 19.34 -9.23
C GLU A 159 -7.33 18.01 -9.86
N LEU A 160 -6.88 16.89 -9.31
CA LEU A 160 -7.19 15.55 -9.84
C LEU A 160 -8.53 14.99 -9.33
N GLY A 161 -9.18 15.64 -8.37
CA GLY A 161 -10.40 15.13 -7.73
C GLY A 161 -10.17 13.85 -6.91
N ALA A 162 -8.94 13.64 -6.42
CA ALA A 162 -8.55 12.42 -5.71
C ALA A 162 -9.24 12.29 -4.34
N LYS A 163 -9.63 11.08 -3.96
CA LYS A 163 -10.14 10.78 -2.61
C LYS A 163 -9.00 10.90 -1.60
N VAL A 164 -9.15 11.78 -0.62
CA VAL A 164 -8.15 11.97 0.43
C VAL A 164 -8.45 11.08 1.64
N ILE A 165 -7.44 10.36 2.11
CA ILE A 165 -7.47 9.55 3.34
C ILE A 165 -6.38 10.04 4.28
N ASP A 166 -6.77 10.46 5.49
CA ASP A 166 -5.84 10.75 6.57
C ASP A 166 -5.40 9.44 7.25
N VAL A 167 -4.08 9.18 7.29
CA VAL A 167 -3.50 7.92 7.79
C VAL A 167 -2.69 8.10 9.09
N ASN A 168 -2.82 9.23 9.79
CA ASN A 168 -2.00 9.55 10.98
C ASN A 168 -2.08 8.53 12.13
N HIS A 169 -3.24 7.91 12.31
CA HIS A 169 -3.53 6.98 13.40
C HIS A 169 -4.12 5.67 12.88
N MET A 170 -3.88 5.36 11.61
CA MET A 170 -4.39 4.17 10.97
C MET A 170 -3.29 3.14 10.75
N SER A 171 -3.63 1.88 10.93
CA SER A 171 -2.78 0.77 10.49
C SER A 171 -2.76 0.68 8.96
N ILE A 172 -1.84 -0.15 8.42
CA ILE A 172 -1.78 -0.44 6.99
C ILE A 172 -3.07 -1.15 6.55
N GLU A 173 -3.54 -2.10 7.35
CA GLU A 173 -4.77 -2.87 7.14
C GLU A 173 -5.99 -1.96 7.12
N GLU A 174 -6.14 -1.07 8.10
CA GLU A 174 -7.26 -0.12 8.17
C GLU A 174 -7.26 0.84 6.98
N THR A 175 -6.07 1.31 6.56
CA THR A 175 -5.92 2.20 5.41
C THR A 175 -6.33 1.47 4.13
N ALA A 176 -5.82 0.26 3.93
CA ALA A 176 -6.17 -0.55 2.76
C ALA A 176 -7.67 -0.89 2.74
N GLN A 177 -8.27 -1.19 3.89
CA GLN A 177 -9.69 -1.49 3.98
C GLN A 177 -10.56 -0.30 3.53
N LYS A 178 -10.25 0.93 4.00
CA LYS A 178 -10.96 2.15 3.53
C LYS A 178 -10.81 2.39 2.03
N ILE A 179 -9.65 2.06 1.47
CA ILE A 179 -9.39 2.16 0.03
C ILE A 179 -10.25 1.17 -0.74
N ILE A 180 -10.29 -0.08 -0.29
CA ILE A 180 -11.08 -1.15 -0.90
C ILE A 180 -12.57 -0.79 -0.86
N GLU A 181 -13.08 -0.36 0.29
CA GLU A 181 -14.47 0.10 0.45
C GLU A 181 -14.78 1.23 -0.55
N HIS A 182 -13.90 2.22 -0.69
CA HIS A 182 -14.11 3.31 -1.64
C HIS A 182 -14.19 2.84 -3.10
N ILE A 183 -13.38 1.84 -3.47
CA ILE A 183 -13.31 1.30 -4.84
C ILE A 183 -14.53 0.38 -5.12
N GLU A 184 -14.98 -0.40 -4.13
CA GLU A 184 -16.09 -1.35 -4.26
C GLU A 184 -17.48 -0.70 -4.13
N GLU A 185 -17.61 0.44 -3.42
CA GLU A 185 -18.87 1.20 -3.29
C GLU A 185 -19.30 1.96 -4.56
N GLN A 186 -18.58 1.79 -5.67
CA GLN A 186 -18.81 2.46 -6.97
C GLN A 186 -19.62 1.61 -7.95
#